data_AF-A0A2N2FJC2-F1
#
_entry.id   AF-A0A2N2FJC2-F1
#
_cell.length_a   1.000
_cell.length_b   1.000
_cell.length_c   1.000
_cell.angle_alpha   90.00
_cell.angle_beta   90.00
_cell.angle_gamma   90.00
#
_symmetry.space_group_name_H-M   'P 1'
#
loop_
_entity.id
_entity.type
_entity.pdbx_description
1 polymer ?
#
loop_
_entity_poly.entity_id
_entity_poly.type
_entity_poly.pdbx_seq_one_letter_code
_entity_poly.pdbx_strand_id
1 'polypeptide(L)'
;MQQETSHKVVLFAFRDDQTCFVHVLLTALDMKAKGLETGIVLEGAATRLITVLAQPDHPLRQLYAKASEQGLILGACKACSAKMGELEAVQAAGLPLLDDMNGHPGMAAYIERGYTVLTF
;
A
#
# COMPACT_ATOMS: atom_id res chain seq x y z
N MET A 1 32.60 10.17 -3.13
CA MET A 1 31.17 10.46 -3.34
C MET A 1 30.42 9.18 -2.98
N GLN A 2 29.95 9.06 -1.74
CA GLN A 2 29.25 7.85 -1.30
C GLN A 2 27.86 7.89 -1.93
N GLN A 3 27.57 6.95 -2.84
CA GLN A 3 26.19 6.71 -3.26
C GLN A 3 25.48 6.11 -2.05
N GLU A 4 24.59 6.89 -1.45
CA GLU A 4 23.71 6.42 -0.39
C GLU A 4 22.77 5.37 -1.01
N THR A 5 23.10 4.09 -0.86
CA THR A 5 22.29 2.99 -1.37
C THR A 5 21.04 2.87 -0.50
N SER A 6 20.05 3.74 -0.72
CA SER A 6 18.73 3.58 -0.11
C SER A 6 18.14 2.28 -0.66
N HIS A 7 17.93 1.31 0.24
CA HIS A 7 17.35 0.03 -0.13
C HIS A 7 15.88 0.27 -0.49
N LYS A 8 15.46 -0.27 -1.63
CA LYS A 8 14.08 -0.11 -2.12
C LYS A 8 13.25 -1.33 -1.77
N VAL A 9 12.10 -1.14 -1.13
CA VAL A 9 11.21 -2.23 -0.71
C VAL A 9 9.76 -1.85 -0.95
N VAL A 10 8.99 -2.67 -1.66
CA VAL A 10 7.54 -2.46 -1.82
C VAL A 10 6.77 -3.57 -1.14
N LEU A 11 5.75 -3.20 -0.38
CA LEU A 11 4.90 -4.12 0.37
C LEU A 11 3.58 -4.31 -0.39
N PHE A 12 3.33 -5.53 -0.85
CA PHE A 12 2.05 -5.89 -1.45
C PHE A 12 1.19 -6.59 -0.40
N ALA A 13 0.08 -5.97 -0.01
CA ALA A 13 -0.88 -6.55 0.92
C ALA A 13 -2.05 -7.15 0.14
N PHE A 14 -2.34 -8.43 0.37
CA PHE A 14 -3.43 -9.15 -0.30
C PHE A 14 -4.63 -9.43 0.61
N ARG A 15 -4.40 -9.50 1.92
CA ARG A 15 -5.39 -9.89 2.93
C ARG A 15 -6.02 -8.68 3.62
N ASP A 16 -7.29 -8.79 3.98
CA ASP A 16 -8.05 -7.79 4.76
C ASP A 16 -8.03 -8.07 6.28
N ASP A 17 -7.19 -8.99 6.73
CA ASP A 17 -6.95 -9.22 8.15
C ASP A 17 -6.26 -7.99 8.77
N GLN A 18 -6.99 -7.24 9.59
CA GLN A 18 -6.51 -5.99 10.19
C GLN A 18 -5.31 -6.20 11.13
N THR A 19 -5.25 -7.35 11.80
CA THR A 19 -4.13 -7.73 12.69
C THR A 19 -2.86 -7.99 11.89
N CYS A 20 -2.97 -8.47 10.65
CA CYS A 20 -1.84 -8.57 9.73
C CYS A 20 -1.51 -7.20 9.15
N PHE A 21 -2.52 -6.42 8.75
CA PHE A 21 -2.29 -5.16 8.05
C PHE A 21 -1.66 -4.07 8.92
N VAL A 22 -1.91 -4.06 10.24
CA VAL A 22 -1.18 -3.17 11.16
C VAL A 22 0.34 -3.36 11.04
N HIS A 23 0.83 -4.59 10.83
CA HIS A 23 2.25 -4.84 10.63
C HIS A 23 2.75 -4.34 9.29
N VAL A 24 1.93 -4.34 8.24
CA VAL A 24 2.28 -3.71 6.95
C VAL A 24 2.47 -2.21 7.13
N LEU A 25 1.55 -1.54 7.82
CA LEU A 25 1.65 -0.10 8.12
C LEU A 25 2.88 0.23 8.95
N LEU A 26 3.10 -0.51 10.05
CA LEU A 26 4.26 -0.32 10.93
C LEU A 26 5.58 -0.57 10.20
N THR A 27 5.63 -1.61 9.35
CA THR A 27 6.82 -1.94 8.56
C THR A 27 7.17 -0.82 7.57
N ALA A 28 6.19 -0.32 6.81
CA ALA A 28 6.43 0.78 5.87
C ALA A 28 6.89 2.07 6.57
N LEU A 29 6.28 2.40 7.72
CA LEU A 29 6.67 3.56 8.51
C LEU A 29 8.09 3.42 9.09
N ASP A 30 8.47 2.25 9.59
CA ASP A 30 9.83 1.98 10.08
C ASP A 30 10.86 2.07 8.95
N MET A 31 10.60 1.42 7.81
CA MET A 31 11.45 1.47 6.62
C MET A 31 11.68 2.91 6.17
N LYS A 32 10.62 3.72 6.07
CA LYS A 32 10.73 5.13 5.73
C LYS A 32 11.52 5.94 6.76
N ALA A 33 11.28 5.71 8.06
CA ALA A 33 12.02 6.38 9.13
C ALA A 33 13.52 6.07 9.10
N LYS A 34 13.91 4.90 8.58
CA LYS A 34 15.31 4.47 8.37
C LYS A 34 15.89 4.87 7.02
N GLY A 35 15.17 5.66 6.22
CA GLY A 35 15.65 6.17 4.94
C GLY A 35 15.55 5.20 3.76
N LEU A 36 14.75 4.13 3.88
CA LEU A 36 14.47 3.22 2.76
C LEU A 36 13.38 3.83 1.86
N GLU A 37 13.54 3.66 0.55
CA GLU A 37 12.49 3.97 -0.43
C GLU A 37 11.44 2.87 -0.38
N THR A 38 10.24 3.20 0.09
CA THR A 38 9.20 2.19 0.32
C THR A 38 7.79 2.69 0.04
N GLY A 39 6.87 1.74 -0.06
CA GLY A 39 5.44 1.99 -0.17
C GLY A 39 4.62 0.69 -0.14
N ILE A 40 3.31 0.86 -0.06
CA ILE A 40 2.30 -0.19 0.11
C ILE A 40 1.40 -0.18 -1.11
N VAL A 41 1.23 -1.34 -1.72
CA VAL A 41 0.23 -1.61 -2.75
C VAL A 41 -0.85 -2.49 -2.14
N LEU A 42 -2.11 -2.04 -2.20
CA LEU A 42 -3.25 -2.85 -1.76
C LEU A 42 -3.80 -3.63 -2.95
N GLU A 43 -3.81 -4.95 -2.83
CA GLU A 43 -4.36 -5.85 -3.84
C GLU A 43 -5.26 -6.91 -3.18
N GLY A 44 -6.07 -7.62 -3.96
CA GLY A 44 -6.96 -8.64 -3.41
C GLY A 44 -7.99 -8.07 -2.43
N ALA A 45 -8.20 -8.79 -1.33
CA ALA A 45 -9.16 -8.40 -0.29
C ALA A 45 -8.70 -7.15 0.47
N ALA A 46 -7.40 -6.88 0.56
CA ALA A 46 -6.85 -5.72 1.25
C ALA A 46 -7.41 -4.39 0.74
N THR A 47 -7.89 -4.32 -0.51
CA THR A 47 -8.58 -3.13 -1.04
C THR A 47 -9.75 -2.65 -0.17
N ARG A 48 -10.45 -3.55 0.54
CA ARG A 48 -11.52 -3.23 1.51
C ARG A 48 -11.04 -2.42 2.71
N LEU A 49 -9.76 -2.52 3.05
CA LEU A 49 -9.18 -1.83 4.19
C LEU A 49 -9.16 -0.31 4.02
N ILE A 50 -9.23 0.19 2.79
CA ILE A 50 -9.30 1.64 2.53
C ILE A 50 -10.54 2.24 3.22
N THR A 51 -11.71 1.63 3.00
CA THR A 51 -12.96 2.08 3.64
C THR A 51 -12.96 1.78 5.14
N VAL A 52 -12.54 0.57 5.54
CA VAL A 52 -12.59 0.15 6.96
C VAL A 52 -11.70 1.02 7.84
N LEU A 53 -10.45 1.28 7.43
CA LEU A 53 -9.48 2.04 8.21
C LEU A 53 -9.75 3.55 8.17
N ALA A 54 -10.48 4.03 7.16
CA ALA A 54 -10.91 5.42 7.05
C ALA A 54 -12.14 5.76 7.91
N GLN A 55 -12.69 4.83 8.69
CA GLN A 55 -13.77 5.15 9.64
C GLN A 55 -13.24 6.03 10.80
N PRO A 56 -13.98 7.04 11.27
CA PRO A 56 -13.53 7.96 12.33
C PRO A 56 -13.11 7.27 13.63
N ASP A 57 -13.85 6.24 14.03
CA ASP A 57 -13.66 5.55 15.31
C ASP A 57 -12.78 4.29 15.19
N HIS A 58 -12.19 4.06 14.02
CA HIS A 58 -11.36 2.87 13.81
C HIS A 58 -10.05 2.96 14.62
N PRO A 59 -9.68 1.94 15.42
CA PRO A 59 -8.47 1.99 16.26
C PRO A 59 -7.17 2.26 15.46
N LEU A 60 -7.11 1.74 14.24
CA LEU A 60 -5.96 1.91 13.33
C LEU A 60 -6.03 3.18 12.47
N ARG A 61 -7.07 4.00 12.59
CA ARG A 61 -7.27 5.20 11.74
C ARG A 61 -6.05 6.11 11.74
N GLN A 62 -5.54 6.45 12.93
CA GLN A 62 -4.41 7.37 13.06
C GLN A 62 -3.14 6.82 12.40
N LEU A 63 -2.91 5.51 12.53
CA LEU A 63 -1.76 4.86 11.92
C LEU A 63 -1.88 4.82 10.39
N TYR A 64 -3.07 4.49 9.88
CA TYR A 64 -3.36 4.52 8.45
C TYR A 64 -3.22 5.92 7.86
N ALA A 65 -3.81 6.93 8.51
CA ALA A 65 -3.69 8.34 8.11
C ALA A 65 -2.22 8.78 8.05
N LYS A 66 -1.42 8.45 9.08
CA LYS A 66 0.01 8.74 9.10
C LYS A 66 0.75 8.11 7.92
N ALA A 67 0.43 6.87 7.54
CA ALA A 67 1.03 6.23 6.37
C ALA A 67 0.63 6.92 5.06
N SER A 68 -0.67 7.23 4.90
CA SER A 68 -1.20 7.94 3.73
C SER A 68 -0.61 9.36 3.58
N GLU A 69 -0.56 10.14 4.65
CA GLU A 69 0.04 11.50 4.68
C GLU A 69 1.53 11.48 4.34
N GLN A 70 2.23 10.39 4.67
CA GLN A 70 3.62 10.18 4.28
C GLN A 70 3.77 9.63 2.85
N GLY A 71 2.69 9.51 2.07
CA GLY A 71 2.75 8.97 0.71
C GLY A 71 3.20 7.50 0.66
N LEU A 72 3.01 6.75 1.75
CA LEU A 72 3.37 5.33 1.80
C LEU A 72 2.34 4.45 1.13
N ILE A 73 1.09 4.90 0.94
CA ILE A 73 0.09 4.15 0.19
C ILE A 73 0.24 4.52 -1.28
N LEU A 74 0.83 3.62 -2.07
CA LEU A 74 1.13 3.87 -3.49
C LEU A 74 -0.12 3.77 -4.37
N GLY A 75 -1.12 3.00 -3.92
CA GLY A 75 -2.39 2.83 -4.61
C GLY A 75 -3.03 1.50 -4.31
N ALA A 76 -4.16 1.26 -4.97
CA ALA A 76 -4.93 0.04 -4.85
C ALA A 76 -5.19 -0.57 -6.23
N CYS A 77 -5.21 -1.90 -6.29
CA CYS A 77 -5.51 -2.63 -7.52
C CYS A 77 -6.90 -2.27 -8.05
N LYS A 78 -6.98 -1.84 -9.31
CA LYS A 78 -8.22 -1.42 -9.94
C LYS A 78 -9.24 -2.55 -10.08
N ALA A 79 -8.82 -3.70 -10.63
CA ALA A 79 -9.71 -4.85 -10.81
C ALA A 79 -10.19 -5.43 -9.48
N CYS A 80 -9.32 -5.54 -8.47
CA CYS A 80 -9.72 -5.98 -7.14
C CYS A 80 -10.67 -4.98 -6.48
N SER A 81 -10.40 -3.68 -6.56
CA SER A 81 -11.29 -2.65 -6.01
C SER A 81 -12.67 -2.69 -6.69
N ALA A 82 -12.73 -2.89 -8.01
CA ALA A 82 -13.99 -3.09 -8.73
C ALA A 82 -14.76 -4.31 -8.21
N LYS A 83 -14.07 -5.44 -8.06
CA LYS A 83 -14.67 -6.69 -7.57
C LYS A 83 -15.13 -6.60 -6.11
N MET A 84 -14.44 -5.80 -5.29
CA MET A 84 -14.75 -5.65 -3.87
C MET A 84 -15.72 -4.50 -3.57
N GLY A 85 -16.07 -3.66 -4.56
CA GLY A 85 -16.95 -2.51 -4.37
C GLY A 85 -16.26 -1.26 -3.82
N GLU A 86 -14.94 -1.14 -4.00
CA GLU A 86 -14.09 -0.13 -3.37
C GLU A 86 -13.58 0.96 -4.35
N LEU A 87 -13.97 0.93 -5.63
CA LEU A 87 -13.46 1.90 -6.63
C LEU A 87 -13.67 3.36 -6.20
N GLU A 88 -14.90 3.70 -5.82
CA GLU A 88 -15.26 5.06 -5.41
C GLU A 88 -14.51 5.45 -4.13
N ALA A 89 -14.36 4.53 -3.18
CA ALA A 89 -13.64 4.76 -1.94
C ALA A 89 -12.15 5.04 -2.18
N VAL A 90 -11.50 4.27 -3.06
CA VAL A 90 -10.09 4.49 -3.46
C VAL A 90 -9.94 5.87 -4.09
N GLN A 91 -10.84 6.24 -5.01
CA GLN A 91 -10.82 7.55 -5.68
C GLN A 91 -11.08 8.71 -4.70
N ALA A 92 -12.06 8.56 -3.81
CA ALA A 92 -12.38 9.55 -2.78
C ALA A 92 -11.24 9.74 -1.77
N ALA A 93 -10.47 8.67 -1.50
CA ALA A 93 -9.24 8.73 -0.71
C ALA A 93 -8.06 9.38 -1.47
N GLY A 94 -8.22 9.74 -2.74
CA GLY A 94 -7.18 10.33 -3.58
C GLY A 94 -6.07 9.34 -3.96
N LEU A 95 -6.33 8.04 -3.85
CA LEU A 95 -5.34 7.00 -4.13
C LEU A 95 -5.36 6.59 -5.61
N PRO A 96 -4.20 6.31 -6.22
CA PRO A 96 -4.15 5.76 -7.56
C PRO A 96 -4.83 4.39 -7.65
N LEU A 97 -5.64 4.20 -8.70
CA LEU A 97 -6.11 2.88 -9.12
C LEU A 97 -5.06 2.28 -10.05
N LEU A 98 -4.33 1.28 -9.56
CA LEU A 98 -3.21 0.66 -10.25
C LEU A 98 -3.70 -0.47 -11.17
N ASP A 99 -3.27 -0.44 -12.43
CA ASP A 99 -3.73 -1.35 -13.47
C ASP A 99 -2.66 -1.70 -14.53
N ASP A 100 -1.38 -1.70 -14.14
CA ASP A 100 -0.21 -1.88 -15.03
C ASP A 100 -0.14 -3.24 -15.77
N MET A 101 -0.92 -4.24 -15.33
CA MET A 101 -1.11 -5.56 -15.95
C MET A 101 -2.51 -5.63 -16.61
N ASN A 102 -3.17 -6.78 -16.65
CA ASN A 102 -4.57 -6.98 -17.04
C ASN A 102 -5.57 -6.39 -16.02
N GLY A 103 -5.44 -5.10 -15.67
CA GLY A 103 -6.29 -4.43 -14.66
C GLY A 103 -5.78 -4.53 -13.22
N HIS A 104 -4.58 -5.06 -13.03
CA HIS A 104 -3.93 -5.31 -11.72
C HIS A 104 -2.56 -4.62 -11.66
N PRO A 105 -2.02 -4.27 -10.48
CA PRO A 105 -0.65 -3.77 -10.35
C PRO A 105 0.35 -4.89 -10.64
N GLY A 106 1.28 -4.64 -11.55
CA GLY A 106 2.36 -5.56 -11.85
C GLY A 106 3.53 -5.40 -10.87
N MET A 107 3.98 -6.48 -10.23
CA MET A 107 5.21 -6.46 -9.42
C MET A 107 6.49 -6.27 -10.27
N ALA A 108 6.44 -6.67 -11.55
CA ALA A 108 7.60 -6.61 -12.45
C ALA A 108 8.20 -5.20 -12.56
N ALA A 109 7.36 -4.17 -12.72
CA ALA A 109 7.82 -2.78 -12.82
C ALA A 109 8.55 -2.31 -11.54
N TYR A 110 8.17 -2.81 -10.36
CA TYR A 110 8.89 -2.53 -9.11
C TYR A 110 10.24 -3.25 -9.08
N ILE A 111 10.28 -4.52 -9.48
CA ILE A 111 11.51 -5.32 -9.54
C ILE A 111 12.51 -4.67 -10.50
N GLU A 112 12.08 -4.25 -11.69
CA GLU A 112 12.91 -3.55 -12.67
C GLU A 112 13.46 -2.22 -12.14
N ARG A 113 12.70 -1.53 -11.28
CA ARG A 113 13.14 -0.31 -10.58
C ARG A 113 14.04 -0.59 -9.37
N GLY A 114 14.40 -1.85 -9.12
CA GLY A 114 15.31 -2.27 -8.06
C GLY A 114 14.65 -2.49 -6.70
N TYR A 115 13.32 -2.60 -6.63
CA TYR A 115 12.63 -2.91 -5.38
C TYR A 115 12.72 -4.39 -5.04
N THR A 116 12.96 -4.67 -3.77
CA THR A 116 12.58 -5.95 -3.17
C THR A 116 11.08 -5.96 -2.92
N VAL A 117 10.38 -6.97 -3.44
CA VAL A 117 8.94 -7.13 -3.23
C VAL A 117 8.70 -8.03 -2.01
N LEU A 118 7.93 -7.55 -1.05
CA LEU A 118 7.46 -8.35 0.09
C LEU A 118 5.94 -8.45 0.03
N THR A 119 5.40 -9.65 0.22
CA THR A 119 3.96 -9.92 0.15
C THR A 119 3.38 -10.29 1.51
N PHE A 120 2.18 -9.81 1.81
CA PHE A 120 1.51 -9.98 3.11
C PHE A 120 0.05 -10.42 2.97
#